data_AF-A0A645AGZ9-F1
#
_entry.id   AF-A0A645AGZ9-F1
#
_cell.length_a   1.000
_cell.length_b   1.000
_cell.length_c   1.000
_cell.angle_alpha   90.00
_cell.angle_beta   90.00
_cell.angle_gamma   90.00
#
_symmetry.space_group_name_H-M   'P 1'
#
loop_
_entity.id
_entity.type
_entity.pdbx_description
1 polymer ?
#
loop_
_entity_poly.entity_id
_entity_poly.type
_entity_poly.pdbx_seq_one_letter_code
_entity_poly.pdbx_strand_id
1 'polypeptide(L)' 'MTDRIRLTVKGDAELLAALAAHEEYIKAEVLATGWVLEVASAAGDVDLNGHMATVTLVRV' A
#
# COMPACT_ATOMS: atom_id res chain seq x y z
N MET A 1 2.26 23.47 -5.85
CA MET A 1 1.06 22.69 -5.46
C MET A 1 1.53 21.25 -5.38
N THR A 2 1.37 20.60 -4.23
CA THR A 2 1.82 19.22 -4.02
C THR A 2 0.61 18.30 -4.04
N ASP A 3 0.68 17.26 -4.86
CA ASP A 3 -0.43 16.34 -5.03
C ASP A 3 -0.57 15.41 -3.84
N ARG A 4 -1.82 15.13 -3.49
CA ARG A 4 -2.17 14.12 -2.49
C ARG A 4 -2.63 12.87 -3.22
N ILE A 5 -2.43 11.72 -2.57
CA ILE A 5 -2.77 10.42 -3.15
C ILE A 5 -3.61 9.57 -2.22
N ARG A 6 -4.37 8.66 -2.80
CA ARG A 6 -4.89 7.48 -2.11
C ARG A 6 -4.06 6.29 -2.56
N LEU A 7 -3.58 5.53 -1.59
CA LEU A 7 -2.76 4.33 -1.80
C LEU A 7 -3.59 3.09 -1.48
N THR A 8 -3.63 2.15 -2.43
CA THR A 8 -4.18 0.81 -2.23
C THR A 8 -3.07 -0.21 -2.41
N VAL A 9 -2.91 -1.09 -1.43
CA VAL A 9 -1.99 -2.24 -1.51
C VAL A 9 -2.79 -3.51 -1.40
N LYS A 10 -2.61 -4.41 -2.37
CA LYS A 10 -3.14 -5.77 -2.32
C LYS A 10 -2.00 -6.76 -2.17
N GLY A 11 -2.13 -7.72 -1.28
CA GLY A 11 -1.08 -8.72 -1.03
C GLY A 11 -1.49 -9.75 0.02
N ASP A 12 -0.55 -10.56 0.47
CA ASP A 12 -0.81 -11.54 1.53
C ASP A 12 -0.91 -10.91 2.93
N ALA A 13 -1.40 -11.69 3.89
CA ALA A 13 -1.69 -11.21 5.23
C ALA A 13 -0.44 -10.71 6.00
N GLU A 14 0.73 -11.28 5.75
CA GLU A 14 1.96 -10.90 6.46
C GLU A 14 2.42 -9.51 6.00
N LEU A 15 2.45 -9.28 4.69
CA LEU A 15 2.73 -7.97 4.12
C LEU A 15 1.74 -6.91 4.64
N LEU A 16 0.44 -7.20 4.60
CA LEU A 16 -0.58 -6.23 5.02
C LEU A 16 -0.50 -5.93 6.52
N ALA A 17 -0.15 -6.91 7.35
CA ALA A 17 0.06 -6.69 8.78
C ALA A 17 1.26 -5.76 9.05
N ALA A 18 2.38 -5.98 8.36
CA ALA A 18 3.55 -5.11 8.46
C ALA A 18 3.23 -3.68 8.00
N LEU A 19 2.53 -3.54 6.89
CA LEU A 19 2.10 -2.25 6.36
C LEU A 19 1.15 -1.51 7.30
N ALA A 20 0.18 -2.21 7.89
CA ALA A 20 -0.76 -1.63 8.86
C ALA A 20 -0.05 -1.12 10.12
N ALA A 21 0.97 -1.85 10.60
CA ALA A 21 1.77 -1.43 11.77
C ALA A 21 2.56 -0.13 11.55
N HIS A 22 2.74 0.29 10.29
CA HIS A 22 3.50 1.47 9.90
C HIS A 22 2.67 2.49 9.09
N GLU A 23 1.34 2.39 9.11
CA GLU A 23 0.44 3.18 8.25
C GLU A 23 0.69 4.70 8.33
N GLU A 24 0.79 5.25 9.54
CA GLU A 24 0.96 6.71 9.74
C GLU A 24 2.27 7.22 9.15
N TYR A 25 3.36 6.45 9.35
CA TYR A 25 4.66 6.77 8.80
C TYR A 25 4.61 6.79 7.27
N ILE A 26 4.05 5.73 6.66
CA ILE A 26 4.01 5.64 5.20
C ILE A 26 3.12 6.73 4.61
N LYS A 27 1.94 7.01 5.20
CA LYS A 27 1.06 8.10 4.75
C LYS A 27 1.75 9.45 4.77
N ALA A 28 2.51 9.76 5.82
CA ALA A 28 3.23 11.01 5.94
C ALA A 28 4.32 11.14 4.86
N GLU A 29 5.08 10.06 4.62
CA GLU A 29 6.17 10.04 3.66
C GLU A 29 5.70 10.22 2.21
N VAL A 30 4.59 9.57 1.82
CA VAL A 30 4.08 9.62 0.44
C VAL A 30 2.93 10.61 0.24
N LEU A 31 2.64 11.45 1.23
CA LEU A 31 1.53 12.42 1.22
C LEU A 31 0.16 11.79 0.91
N ALA A 32 -0.05 10.55 1.38
CA ALA A 32 -1.30 9.85 1.19
C ALA A 32 -2.38 10.32 2.19
N THR A 33 -3.56 10.64 1.69
CA THR A 33 -4.73 11.02 2.51
C THR A 33 -5.65 9.84 2.79
N GLY A 34 -5.49 8.73 2.05
CA GLY A 34 -6.25 7.50 2.23
C GLY A 34 -5.40 6.27 2.01
N TRP A 35 -5.74 5.19 2.71
CA TRP A 35 -5.01 3.94 2.74
C TRP A 35 -5.99 2.77 2.73
N VAL A 36 -5.79 1.84 1.80
CA VAL A 36 -6.64 0.65 1.68
C VAL A 36 -5.73 -0.56 1.54
N LEU A 37 -5.90 -1.55 2.43
CA LEU A 37 -5.20 -2.83 2.39
C LEU A 37 -6.20 -3.93 2.04
N GLU A 38 -5.93 -4.70 1.00
CA GLU A 38 -6.79 -5.79 0.56
C GLU A 38 -6.03 -7.10 0.48
N VAL A 39 -6.54 -8.16 1.09
CA VAL A 39 -5.95 -9.49 0.94
C VAL A 39 -6.16 -9.96 -0.50
N ALA A 40 -5.08 -10.41 -1.14
CA ALA A 40 -5.13 -11.03 -2.46
C ALA A 40 -4.28 -12.31 -2.48
N SER A 41 -4.72 -13.31 -3.25
CA SER A 41 -3.86 -14.45 -3.61
C SER A 41 -2.65 -13.98 -4.40
N ALA A 42 -1.53 -14.70 -4.35
CA ALA A 42 -0.19 -14.38 -4.89
C ALA A 42 -0.11 -14.06 -6.40
N ALA A 43 -0.84 -13.04 -6.83
CA ALA A 43 -0.83 -12.41 -8.13
C ALA A 43 -0.67 -10.92 -7.87
N GLY A 44 0.48 -10.39 -8.23
CA GLY A 44 0.84 -9.01 -8.05
C GLY A 44 1.92 -8.63 -9.05
N ASP A 45 1.96 -7.35 -9.40
CA ASP A 45 2.89 -6.82 -10.40
C ASP A 45 4.24 -6.43 -9.78
N VAL A 46 4.32 -6.37 -8.44
CA VAL A 46 5.51 -5.96 -7.70
C VAL A 46 5.85 -6.93 -6.57
N ASP A 47 7.14 -7.15 -6.35
CA ASP A 47 7.66 -7.87 -5.18
C ASP A 47 7.98 -6.86 -4.07
N LEU A 48 7.42 -7.08 -2.88
CA LEU A 48 7.72 -6.32 -1.67
C LEU A 48 8.35 -7.25 -0.64
N ASN A 49 9.68 -7.37 -0.66
CA ASN A 49 10.45 -8.24 0.24
C ASN A 49 10.03 -9.71 0.19
N GLY A 50 9.76 -10.24 -1.01
CA GLY A 50 9.30 -11.61 -1.22
C GLY A 50 7.78 -11.79 -1.19
N HIS A 51 7.02 -10.72 -0.95
CA HIS A 51 5.56 -10.73 -0.99
C HIS A 51 5.06 -10.13 -2.31
N MET A 52 4.41 -10.94 -3.15
CA MET A 52 3.78 -10.46 -4.38
C MET A 52 2.61 -9.54 -4.04
N ALA A 53 2.64 -8.33 -4.57
CA ALA A 53 1.68 -7.29 -4.27
C ALA A 53 1.25 -6.49 -5.50
N THR A 54 0.10 -5.84 -5.39
CA THR A 54 -0.36 -4.83 -6.34
C THR A 54 -0.43 -3.49 -5.61
N VAL A 55 0.21 -2.47 -6.16
CA VAL A 55 0.21 -1.10 -5.60
C VAL A 55 -0.51 -0.18 -6.58
N THR A 56 -1.59 0.44 -6.13
CA THR A 56 -2.37 1.39 -6.93
C THR A 56 -2.37 2.76 -6.28
N LEU A 57 -2.08 3.79 -7.07
CA LEU A 57 -2.08 5.20 -6.65
C LEU A 57 -3.15 5.97 -7.42
N VAL A 58 -3.96 6.75 -6.70
CA VAL A 58 -4.95 7.64 -7.29
C VAL A 58 -4.74 9.05 -6.74
N ARG A 59 -4.61 10.05 -7.63
CA ARG A 59 -4.53 11.46 -7.24
C ARG A 59 -5.85 11.92 -6.61
N VAL A 60 -5.75 12.72 -5.55
CA VAL A 60 -6.88 13.28 -4.79
C VAL A 60 -6.85 14.79 -4.82
#